data_AF-H2CFX7-F1
#
_entry.id   AF-H2CFX7-F1
#
_cell.length_a   1.000
_cell.length_b   1.000
_cell.length_c   1.000
_cell.angle_alpha   90.00
_cell.angle_beta   90.00
_cell.angle_gamma   90.00
#
_symmetry.space_group_name_H-M   'P 1'
#
loop_
_entity.id
_entity.type
_entity.pdbx_description
1 polymer ?
#
loop_
_entity_poly.entity_id
_entity_poly.type
_entity_poly.pdbx_seq_one_letter_code
_entity_poly.pdbx_strand_id
1 'polypeptide(L)'
;MAMDRKDFFKTGLSETAKSLYNTKIGGIVDRQLQSFANLLAPFAEPADAPAEKSSSESGKAIEGASTSAGASGTADAPAQAPAIANEAAPTAPAPPRKKRGFVRPPGSVRDPERFKQICTECGDCIIACPYGAILRAPGVYGPVMNPNLVACALCEDYPCIEACDERALLPIPEGFLPKFGHAMLDPQLCRNVHTESGRAKKKATKKTSGKSAALSKTSAASKTKTSSQKKTCTACVDACPIPDAVALLKGPVKIPAFAHHCTGCGLCVQDCPESAIRIEYA
;
A
#
# COMPACT_ATOMS: atom_id res chain seq x y z
N MET A 1 33.47 33.17 -2.17
CA MET A 1 33.64 32.16 -1.10
C MET A 1 32.42 31.25 -1.15
N ALA A 2 32.58 29.98 -1.52
CA ALA A 2 31.47 29.02 -1.53
C ALA A 2 31.35 28.39 -0.14
N MET A 3 30.17 28.44 0.48
CA MET A 3 29.90 27.76 1.75
C MET A 3 29.41 26.33 1.49
N ASP A 4 29.78 25.41 2.39
CA ASP A 4 29.41 24.00 2.26
C ASP A 4 27.89 23.80 2.43
N ARG A 5 27.31 22.92 1.62
CA ARG A 5 25.87 22.60 1.64
C ARG A 5 25.43 22.08 3.01
N LYS A 6 26.29 21.37 3.75
CA LYS A 6 25.99 20.85 5.10
C LYS A 6 25.88 21.96 6.15
N ASP A 7 26.65 23.04 6.01
CA ASP A 7 26.59 24.17 6.92
C ASP A 7 25.29 24.95 6.72
N PHE A 8 24.90 25.22 5.47
CA PHE A 8 23.62 25.88 5.15
C PHE A 8 22.41 25.16 5.78
N PHE A 9 22.36 23.82 5.73
CA PHE A 9 21.28 23.06 6.36
C PHE A 9 21.35 23.01 7.89
N LYS A 10 22.52 23.18 8.52
CA LYS A 10 22.66 23.13 9.99
C LYS A 10 22.46 24.50 10.64
N THR A 11 23.18 25.52 10.21
CA THR A 11 23.06 26.88 10.79
C THR A 11 21.85 27.60 10.22
N GLY A 12 21.68 27.62 8.89
CA GLY A 12 20.56 28.32 8.24
C GLY A 12 19.18 27.82 8.69
N LEU A 13 18.97 26.50 8.75
CA LEU A 13 17.69 25.93 9.22
C LEU A 13 17.43 26.22 10.71
N SER A 14 18.46 26.14 11.56
CA SER A 14 18.30 26.35 13.01
C SER A 14 18.12 27.83 13.38
N GLU A 15 18.74 28.75 12.66
CA GLU A 15 18.47 30.20 12.79
C GLU A 15 17.08 30.58 12.27
N THR A 16 16.67 30.00 11.14
CA THR A 16 15.30 30.21 10.60
C THR A 16 14.24 29.66 11.56
N ALA A 17 14.47 28.49 12.15
CA ALA A 17 13.58 27.90 13.16
C ALA A 17 13.49 28.75 14.44
N LYS A 18 14.62 29.27 14.95
CA LYS A 18 14.65 30.21 16.10
C LYS A 18 13.91 31.51 15.79
N SER A 19 14.07 32.05 14.58
CA SER A 19 13.35 33.23 14.12
C SER A 19 11.84 32.98 14.09
N LEU A 20 11.39 31.85 13.51
CA LEU A 20 9.99 31.43 13.48
C LEU A 20 9.38 31.25 14.88
N TYR A 21 10.12 30.65 15.83
CA TYR A 21 9.65 30.45 17.21
C TYR A 21 9.36 31.76 17.95
N ASN A 22 10.16 32.80 17.68
CA ASN A 22 9.98 34.13 18.27
C ASN A 22 8.88 34.98 17.59
N THR A 23 8.19 34.47 16.56
CA THR A 23 7.02 35.14 15.98
C THR A 23 5.73 34.81 16.74
N LYS A 24 4.69 35.64 16.57
CA LYS A 24 3.32 35.32 17.03
C LYS A 24 2.79 33.98 16.49
N ILE A 25 3.31 33.49 15.37
CA ILE A 25 2.92 32.20 14.79
C ILE A 25 3.60 31.05 15.54
N GLY A 26 4.89 31.20 15.88
CA GLY A 26 5.64 30.25 16.70
C GLY A 26 4.96 29.95 18.04
N GLY A 27 4.55 31.00 18.77
CA GLY A 27 3.83 30.85 20.04
C GLY A 27 2.43 30.21 19.94
N ILE A 28 1.80 30.20 18.76
CA ILE A 28 0.54 29.47 18.52
C ILE A 28 0.82 27.98 18.30
N VAL A 29 1.87 27.66 17.54
CA VAL A 29 2.29 26.28 17.27
C VAL A 29 2.80 25.62 18.56
N ASP A 30 3.65 26.30 19.33
CA ASP A 30 4.13 25.87 20.65
C ASP A 30 2.96 25.51 21.58
N ARG A 31 1.97 26.42 21.73
CA ARG A 31 0.80 26.18 22.57
C ARG A 31 -0.05 24.98 22.11
N GLN A 32 -0.12 24.70 20.80
CA GLN A 32 -0.75 23.48 20.31
C GLN A 32 0.10 22.24 20.57
N LEU A 33 1.41 22.30 20.38
CA LEU A 33 2.34 21.21 20.68
C LEU A 33 2.29 20.83 22.17
N GLN A 34 2.30 21.82 23.08
CA GLN A 34 2.13 21.61 24.52
C GLN A 34 0.78 20.97 24.85
N SER A 35 -0.29 21.36 24.16
CA SER A 35 -1.62 20.77 24.34
C SER A 35 -1.67 19.32 23.87
N PHE A 36 -1.04 18.99 22.74
CA PHE A 36 -0.90 17.61 22.26
C PHE A 36 0.02 16.77 23.16
N ALA A 37 1.12 17.32 23.64
CA ALA A 37 2.03 16.65 24.57
C ALA A 37 1.33 16.31 25.90
N ASN A 38 0.54 17.25 26.45
CA ASN A 38 -0.27 16.99 27.66
C ASN A 38 -1.39 15.95 27.42
N LEU A 39 -1.92 15.85 26.19
CA LEU A 39 -2.87 14.81 25.77
C LEU A 39 -2.20 13.42 25.65
N LEU A 40 -0.91 13.38 25.31
CA LEU A 40 -0.11 12.16 25.15
C LEU A 40 0.61 11.76 26.44
N ALA A 41 0.76 12.66 27.42
CA ALA A 41 1.42 12.41 28.70
C ALA A 41 0.89 11.18 29.49
N PRO A 42 -0.42 10.82 29.46
CA PRO A 42 -0.91 9.58 30.09
C PRO A 42 -0.41 8.28 29.41
N PHE A 43 0.19 8.39 28.22
CA PHE A 43 0.71 7.28 27.41
C PHE A 43 2.24 7.36 27.23
N ALA A 44 2.91 8.32 27.87
CA ALA A 44 4.36 8.45 27.84
C ALA A 44 4.97 7.63 28.98
N GLU A 45 5.52 6.46 28.67
CA GLU A 45 6.38 5.75 29.62
C GLU A 45 7.66 6.55 29.90
N PRO A 46 8.21 6.51 31.13
CA PRO A 46 9.38 7.29 31.49
C PRO A 46 10.61 6.80 30.70
N ALA A 47 11.13 7.65 29.82
CA ALA A 47 12.39 7.39 29.15
C ALA A 47 13.55 7.51 30.16
N ASP A 48 14.31 6.43 30.33
CA ASP A 48 15.51 6.41 31.16
C ASP A 48 16.54 7.46 30.73
N ALA A 49 17.17 8.08 31.73
CA ALA A 49 18.16 9.13 31.53
C ALA A 49 19.51 8.57 30.98
N PRO A 50 20.31 9.38 30.26
CA PRO A 50 21.50 8.89 29.57
C PRO A 50 22.70 8.70 30.50
N ALA A 51 23.39 7.58 30.37
CA ALA A 51 24.73 7.38 30.95
C ALA A 51 25.82 8.09 30.11
N GLU A 52 26.81 8.63 30.80
CA GLU A 52 27.86 9.49 30.22
C GLU A 52 28.94 8.73 29.42
N LYS A 53 29.72 9.51 28.66
CA LYS A 53 30.99 9.06 28.07
C LYS A 53 32.07 8.91 29.15
N SER A 54 32.84 7.84 29.09
CA SER A 54 34.26 7.91 29.46
C SER A 54 35.11 6.98 28.58
N SER A 55 36.23 7.53 28.13
CA SER A 55 37.28 6.84 27.39
C SER A 55 38.34 6.33 28.35
N SER A 56 38.83 5.10 28.19
CA SER A 56 40.27 4.81 28.35
C SER A 56 40.69 3.43 27.82
N GLU A 57 41.89 3.46 27.29
CA GLU A 57 42.72 2.43 26.66
C GLU A 57 43.12 1.21 27.52
N SER A 58 43.82 0.27 26.85
CA SER A 58 44.86 -0.62 27.39
C SER A 58 44.48 -1.93 28.12
N GLY A 59 44.26 -2.98 27.30
CA GLY A 59 45.14 -4.15 27.22
C GLY A 59 45.25 -5.16 28.38
N LYS A 60 45.11 -6.45 28.05
CA LYS A 60 46.18 -7.49 28.18
C LYS A 60 45.69 -8.85 27.66
N ALA A 61 46.55 -9.60 26.99
CA ALA A 61 46.28 -10.98 26.54
C ALA A 61 46.56 -12.00 27.66
N ILE A 62 45.83 -13.12 27.65
CA ILE A 62 46.26 -14.44 28.15
C ILE A 62 45.68 -15.56 27.28
N GLU A 63 46.42 -16.67 27.20
CA GLU A 63 46.17 -17.85 26.35
C GLU A 63 45.31 -18.92 27.05
N GLY A 64 44.92 -19.97 26.33
CA GLY A 64 44.24 -21.18 26.85
C GLY A 64 42.98 -21.54 26.03
N ALA A 65 43.00 -22.33 24.95
CA ALA A 65 43.54 -23.68 24.71
C ALA A 65 42.64 -24.85 25.18
N SER A 66 42.21 -25.63 24.18
CA SER A 66 41.93 -27.09 24.20
C SER A 66 40.67 -27.71 24.85
N THR A 67 39.89 -28.37 23.97
CA THR A 67 39.27 -29.71 24.12
C THR A 67 38.11 -29.86 25.13
N SER A 68 37.22 -30.87 25.04
CA SER A 68 37.21 -32.12 24.27
C SER A 68 35.79 -32.52 23.80
N ALA A 69 35.70 -33.57 22.97
CA ALA A 69 34.44 -34.17 22.51
C ALA A 69 33.96 -35.33 23.42
N GLY A 70 32.71 -35.77 23.23
CA GLY A 70 32.44 -37.22 23.15
C GLY A 70 31.24 -37.80 23.93
N ALA A 71 30.29 -38.37 23.15
CA ALA A 71 29.47 -39.55 23.47
C ALA A 71 28.44 -39.48 24.64
N SER A 72 27.53 -40.44 24.83
CA SER A 72 26.68 -41.26 23.94
C SER A 72 25.78 -42.15 24.83
N GLY A 73 24.61 -42.60 24.36
CA GLY A 73 23.74 -43.57 25.06
C GLY A 73 22.26 -43.37 24.69
N THR A 74 21.65 -44.11 23.76
CA THR A 74 21.21 -45.53 23.75
C THR A 74 19.98 -45.85 24.62
N ALA A 75 18.84 -45.98 23.92
CA ALA A 75 17.70 -46.90 24.12
C ALA A 75 17.13 -47.17 25.53
N ASP A 76 15.81 -47.03 25.67
CA ASP A 76 14.92 -48.21 25.62
C ASP A 76 13.44 -47.85 25.34
N ALA A 77 12.64 -48.84 24.93
CA ALA A 77 11.19 -48.72 24.69
C ALA A 77 10.41 -49.74 25.55
N PRO A 78 9.08 -49.57 25.75
CA PRO A 78 8.18 -50.52 25.07
C PRO A 78 6.75 -50.05 24.72
N ALA A 79 6.16 -50.77 23.75
CA ALA A 79 4.75 -51.16 23.60
C ALA A 79 3.58 -50.12 23.59
N GLN A 80 2.95 -49.98 22.41
CA GLN A 80 1.53 -50.30 22.05
C GLN A 80 0.42 -50.16 23.14
N ALA A 81 -0.85 -49.78 22.87
CA ALA A 81 -1.62 -49.17 21.77
C ALA A 81 -3.07 -48.93 22.35
N PRO A 82 -3.98 -48.12 21.76
CA PRO A 82 -4.62 -48.48 20.48
C PRO A 82 -4.84 -47.30 19.50
N ALA A 83 -4.99 -47.63 18.22
CA ALA A 83 -5.37 -46.68 17.18
C ALA A 83 -6.88 -46.40 17.20
N ILE A 84 -7.28 -45.13 17.19
CA ILE A 84 -8.59 -44.71 16.71
C ILE A 84 -8.49 -44.43 15.22
N ALA A 85 -9.01 -45.35 14.42
CA ALA A 85 -9.17 -45.14 12.99
C ALA A 85 -10.26 -44.08 12.75
N ASN A 86 -9.87 -42.89 12.31
CA ASN A 86 -10.75 -42.00 11.58
C ASN A 86 -10.38 -42.10 10.11
N GLU A 87 -11.24 -42.74 9.33
CA GLU A 87 -11.13 -42.76 7.87
C GLU A 87 -11.09 -41.34 7.33
N ALA A 88 -9.95 -40.99 6.73
CA ALA A 88 -9.80 -39.74 6.01
C ALA A 88 -10.70 -39.80 4.77
N ALA A 89 -11.90 -39.20 4.88
CA ALA A 89 -12.80 -39.03 3.75
C ALA A 89 -12.03 -38.42 2.56
N PRO A 90 -12.23 -38.93 1.33
CA PRO A 90 -11.49 -38.45 0.17
C PRO A 90 -11.80 -36.97 -0.05
N THR A 91 -10.83 -36.11 0.26
CA THR A 91 -10.96 -34.67 0.04
C THR A 91 -11.06 -34.43 -1.46
N ALA A 92 -12.28 -34.19 -1.93
CA ALA A 92 -12.51 -33.71 -3.28
C ALA A 92 -11.57 -32.54 -3.58
N PRO A 93 -10.94 -32.48 -4.78
CA PRO A 93 -9.98 -31.44 -5.09
C PRO A 93 -10.63 -30.08 -4.85
N ALA A 94 -9.99 -29.28 -3.99
CA ALA A 94 -10.51 -27.97 -3.61
C ALA A 94 -10.83 -27.17 -4.89
N PRO A 95 -11.98 -26.48 -4.96
CA PRO A 95 -12.39 -25.77 -6.17
C PRO A 95 -11.26 -24.84 -6.61
N PRO A 96 -11.00 -24.72 -7.93
CA PRO A 96 -9.87 -23.95 -8.44
C PRO A 96 -9.91 -22.56 -7.82
N ARG A 97 -8.95 -22.28 -6.95
CA ARG A 97 -8.92 -21.02 -6.20
C ARG A 97 -8.83 -19.91 -7.24
N LYS A 98 -9.91 -19.11 -7.37
CA LYS A 98 -9.92 -17.91 -8.23
C LYS A 98 -8.58 -17.21 -8.05
N LYS A 99 -7.85 -16.97 -9.16
CA LYS A 99 -6.51 -16.34 -9.12
C LYS A 99 -6.56 -15.21 -8.09
N ARG A 100 -5.79 -15.35 -7.00
CA ARG A 100 -5.83 -14.35 -5.92
C ARG A 100 -5.49 -13.01 -6.57
N GLY A 101 -6.20 -11.94 -6.20
CA GLY A 101 -6.09 -10.62 -6.85
C GLY A 101 -4.77 -9.88 -6.57
N PHE A 102 -3.67 -10.62 -6.50
CA PHE A 102 -2.34 -10.18 -6.16
C PHE A 102 -1.44 -10.36 -7.38
N VAL A 103 -0.84 -9.25 -7.80
CA VAL A 103 0.21 -9.21 -8.82
C VAL A 103 1.55 -8.98 -8.16
N ARG A 104 2.64 -9.19 -8.90
CA ARG A 104 3.98 -8.84 -8.44
C ARG A 104 4.26 -7.33 -8.62
N PRO A 105 5.16 -6.73 -7.81
CA PRO A 105 5.61 -5.34 -7.99
C PRO A 105 6.23 -5.04 -9.37
N PRO A 106 6.43 -3.75 -9.72
CA PRO A 106 7.19 -3.36 -10.90
C PRO A 106 8.56 -4.06 -10.95
N GLY A 107 9.05 -4.39 -12.14
CA GLY A 107 10.38 -5.01 -12.33
C GLY A 107 10.51 -6.49 -11.93
N SER A 108 9.53 -7.08 -11.24
CA SER A 108 9.66 -8.44 -10.68
C SER A 108 10.10 -9.50 -11.69
N VAL A 109 11.07 -10.33 -11.28
CA VAL A 109 11.50 -11.53 -12.04
C VAL A 109 10.28 -12.39 -12.40
N ARG A 110 10.11 -12.66 -13.70
CA ARG A 110 8.89 -13.27 -14.26
C ARG A 110 8.74 -14.75 -13.94
N ASP A 111 9.84 -15.48 -13.79
CA ASP A 111 9.81 -16.89 -13.38
C ASP A 111 9.56 -17.01 -11.87
N PRO A 112 8.47 -17.66 -11.41
CA PRO A 112 8.13 -17.75 -10.00
C PRO A 112 9.18 -18.48 -9.15
N GLU A 113 9.84 -19.50 -9.70
CA GLU A 113 10.85 -20.26 -8.94
C GLU A 113 12.16 -19.46 -8.82
N ARG A 114 12.61 -18.81 -9.90
CA ARG A 114 13.73 -17.88 -9.83
C ARG A 114 13.47 -16.69 -8.90
N PHE A 115 12.24 -16.16 -8.87
CA PHE A 115 11.86 -15.13 -7.90
C PHE A 115 12.01 -15.62 -6.45
N LYS A 116 11.55 -16.84 -6.13
CA LYS A 116 11.71 -17.45 -4.80
C LYS A 116 13.16 -17.72 -4.40
N GLN A 117 14.04 -17.93 -5.37
CA GLN A 117 15.48 -18.15 -5.12
C GLN A 117 16.25 -16.86 -4.80
N ILE A 118 15.70 -15.68 -5.17
CA ILE A 118 16.40 -14.39 -5.10
C ILE A 118 15.77 -13.49 -4.04
N CYS A 119 14.44 -13.41 -3.97
CA CYS A 119 13.75 -12.57 -3.00
C CYS A 119 13.98 -13.10 -1.58
N THR A 120 14.61 -12.33 -0.69
CA THR A 120 14.83 -12.68 0.72
C THR A 120 13.60 -12.47 1.60
N GLU A 121 12.53 -11.90 1.04
CA GLU A 121 11.41 -11.33 1.78
C GLU A 121 11.81 -10.24 2.79
N CYS A 122 12.91 -9.50 2.60
CA CYS A 122 13.33 -8.37 3.45
C CYS A 122 12.19 -7.34 3.67
N GLY A 123 11.56 -6.90 2.58
CA GLY A 123 10.46 -5.96 2.57
C GLY A 123 10.84 -4.50 2.29
N ASP A 124 12.09 -4.21 1.92
CA ASP A 124 12.54 -2.83 1.68
C ASP A 124 11.75 -2.15 0.55
N CYS A 125 11.42 -2.89 -0.51
CA CYS A 125 10.51 -2.44 -1.58
C CYS A 125 9.08 -2.08 -1.11
N ILE A 126 8.61 -2.58 0.04
CA ILE A 126 7.33 -2.19 0.65
C ILE A 126 7.47 -0.81 1.28
N ILE A 127 8.53 -0.60 2.06
CA ILE A 127 8.81 0.67 2.76
C ILE A 127 9.15 1.78 1.75
N ALA A 128 9.89 1.45 0.70
CA ALA A 128 10.26 2.36 -0.39
C ALA A 128 9.10 2.71 -1.33
N CYS A 129 7.90 2.14 -1.17
CA CYS A 129 6.73 2.49 -1.98
C CYS A 129 5.97 3.68 -1.34
N PRO A 130 6.11 4.93 -1.83
CA PRO A 130 5.50 6.10 -1.17
C PRO A 130 3.97 6.11 -1.18
N TYR A 131 3.35 5.27 -2.01
CA TYR A 131 1.90 5.11 -2.12
C TYR A 131 1.35 3.88 -1.38
N GLY A 132 2.20 3.07 -0.74
CA GLY A 132 1.76 1.86 -0.03
C GLY A 132 1.12 0.77 -0.91
N ALA A 133 1.44 0.76 -2.21
CA ALA A 133 0.84 -0.16 -3.19
C ALA A 133 1.35 -1.60 -3.06
N ILE A 134 2.51 -1.79 -2.43
CA ILE A 134 3.16 -3.09 -2.22
C ILE A 134 2.92 -3.54 -0.78
N LEU A 135 2.56 -4.81 -0.61
CA LEU A 135 2.20 -5.43 0.66
C LEU A 135 2.66 -6.90 0.74
N ARG A 136 2.61 -7.49 1.94
CA ARG A 136 2.69 -8.94 2.13
C ARG A 136 1.29 -9.53 2.21
N ALA A 137 1.02 -10.62 1.48
CA ALA A 137 -0.28 -11.29 1.47
C ALA A 137 -0.19 -12.67 2.13
N PRO A 138 -1.08 -13.02 3.08
CA PRO A 138 -1.06 -14.34 3.73
C PRO A 138 -1.12 -15.52 2.75
N GLY A 139 -0.15 -16.42 2.87
CA GLY A 139 -0.01 -17.59 1.99
C GLY A 139 0.34 -17.24 0.54
N VAL A 140 1.03 -16.11 0.32
CA VAL A 140 1.74 -15.77 -0.92
C VAL A 140 3.16 -15.36 -0.53
N TYR A 141 4.15 -16.04 -1.11
CA TYR A 141 5.57 -15.78 -0.84
C TYR A 141 6.01 -14.44 -1.44
N GLY A 142 6.67 -13.57 -0.68
CA GLY A 142 7.27 -12.31 -1.14
C GLY A 142 6.27 -11.18 -1.42
N PRO A 143 6.77 -9.98 -1.79
CA PRO A 143 5.94 -8.79 -1.98
C PRO A 143 4.96 -8.95 -3.15
N VAL A 144 3.77 -8.36 -2.99
CA VAL A 144 2.71 -8.31 -3.99
C VAL A 144 1.99 -6.96 -3.97
N MET A 145 1.21 -6.66 -5.01
CA MET A 145 0.31 -5.51 -5.07
C MET A 145 -1.11 -5.97 -5.39
N ASN A 146 -2.11 -5.14 -5.09
CA ASN A 146 -3.47 -5.32 -5.58
C ASN A 146 -3.98 -3.98 -6.16
N PRO A 147 -3.83 -3.76 -7.48
CA PRO A 147 -4.31 -2.56 -8.17
C PRO A 147 -5.82 -2.24 -8.04
N ASN A 148 -6.65 -3.16 -7.53
CA ASN A 148 -8.05 -2.87 -7.20
C ASN A 148 -8.24 -2.31 -5.78
N LEU A 149 -7.21 -2.32 -4.93
CA LEU A 149 -7.21 -1.77 -3.57
C LEU A 149 -6.34 -0.51 -3.48
N VAL A 150 -5.08 -0.62 -3.90
CA VAL A 150 -4.11 0.48 -3.93
C VAL A 150 -3.40 0.45 -5.29
N ALA A 151 -3.48 1.55 -6.03
CA ALA A 151 -2.89 1.63 -7.36
C ALA A 151 -1.36 1.74 -7.29
N CYS A 152 -0.69 1.17 -8.29
CA CYS A 152 0.68 1.54 -8.58
C CYS A 152 0.68 2.91 -9.28
N ALA A 153 1.32 3.92 -8.68
CA ALA A 153 1.38 5.27 -9.25
C ALA A 153 2.29 5.40 -10.48
N LEU A 154 3.03 4.35 -10.86
CA LEU A 154 4.03 4.36 -11.94
C LEU A 154 5.06 5.50 -11.77
N CYS A 155 5.72 5.52 -10.60
CA CYS A 155 6.79 6.47 -10.31
C CYS A 155 7.86 6.47 -11.41
N GLU A 156 8.40 7.64 -11.75
CA GLU A 156 9.42 7.82 -12.79
C GLU A 156 10.73 7.07 -12.46
N ASP A 157 11.09 7.06 -11.18
CA ASP A 157 12.30 6.49 -10.57
C ASP A 157 12.12 5.06 -10.04
N TYR A 158 10.88 4.60 -9.85
CA TYR A 158 10.55 3.29 -9.25
C TYR A 158 11.39 2.95 -7.98
N PRO A 159 11.27 3.71 -6.87
CA PRO A 159 12.10 3.53 -5.67
C PRO A 159 11.97 2.14 -5.04
N CYS A 160 10.87 1.42 -5.31
CA CYS A 160 10.72 0.03 -4.91
C CYS A 160 11.66 -0.94 -5.64
N ILE A 161 12.06 -0.65 -6.88
CA ILE A 161 13.07 -1.40 -7.64
C ILE A 161 14.47 -1.03 -7.12
N GLU A 162 14.75 0.26 -6.93
CA GLU A 162 16.05 0.72 -6.40
C GLU A 162 16.36 0.14 -5.02
N ALA A 163 15.34 0.00 -4.15
CA ALA A 163 15.46 -0.61 -2.83
C ALA A 163 15.57 -2.15 -2.83
N CYS A 164 15.70 -2.82 -3.98
CA CYS A 164 15.82 -4.28 -4.06
C CYS A 164 17.25 -4.73 -4.39
N ASP A 165 18.12 -4.73 -3.38
CA ASP A 165 19.53 -5.10 -3.51
C ASP A 165 19.75 -6.52 -4.09
N GLU A 166 18.87 -7.48 -3.80
CA GLU A 166 18.97 -8.84 -4.34
C GLU A 166 18.57 -8.93 -5.82
N ARG A 167 17.96 -7.88 -6.38
CA ARG A 167 17.48 -7.82 -7.78
C ARG A 167 16.38 -8.84 -8.08
N ALA A 168 15.54 -9.14 -7.09
CA ALA A 168 14.26 -9.81 -7.32
C ALA A 168 13.27 -8.90 -8.10
N LEU A 169 13.46 -7.58 -7.99
CA LEU A 169 12.90 -6.56 -8.85
C LEU A 169 14.02 -6.02 -9.75
N LEU A 170 13.81 -6.05 -11.07
CA LEU A 170 14.78 -5.63 -12.08
C LEU A 170 14.42 -4.24 -12.65
N PRO A 171 15.41 -3.41 -13.02
CA PRO A 171 15.18 -2.16 -13.76
C PRO A 171 14.31 -2.39 -15.00
N ILE A 172 13.36 -1.48 -15.22
CA ILE A 172 12.49 -1.48 -16.40
C ILE A 172 13.19 -0.66 -17.50
N PRO A 173 13.42 -1.21 -18.71
CA PRO A 173 14.08 -0.47 -19.77
C PRO A 173 13.28 0.76 -20.21
N GLU A 174 13.98 1.80 -20.67
CA GLU A 174 13.37 3.04 -21.17
C GLU A 174 12.33 2.75 -22.28
N GLY A 175 11.19 3.46 -22.21
CA GLY A 175 10.07 3.27 -23.13
C GLY A 175 9.18 2.05 -22.85
N PHE A 176 9.50 1.22 -21.85
CA PHE A 176 8.64 0.12 -21.41
C PHE A 176 7.91 0.46 -20.12
N LEU A 177 6.69 -0.07 -19.98
CA LEU A 177 5.89 0.04 -18.75
C LEU A 177 5.61 -1.35 -18.15
N PRO A 178 5.56 -1.48 -16.82
CA PRO A 178 5.27 -2.74 -16.16
C PRO A 178 3.80 -3.13 -16.39
N LYS A 179 3.52 -4.42 -16.58
CA LYS A 179 2.16 -4.91 -16.84
C LYS A 179 1.66 -5.82 -15.72
N PHE A 180 0.56 -5.38 -15.09
CA PHE A 180 -0.10 -6.03 -13.97
C PHE A 180 -1.42 -6.69 -14.38
N GLY A 181 -2.11 -6.12 -15.37
CA GLY A 181 -3.40 -6.60 -15.83
C GLY A 181 -3.97 -5.73 -16.95
N HIS A 182 -5.30 -5.67 -17.03
CA HIS A 182 -6.04 -4.81 -17.95
C HIS A 182 -7.26 -4.22 -17.24
N ALA A 183 -7.59 -2.96 -17.52
CA ALA A 183 -8.72 -2.28 -16.88
C ALA A 183 -10.03 -2.57 -17.62
N MET A 184 -11.05 -3.00 -16.88
CA MET A 184 -12.35 -3.42 -17.38
C MET A 184 -13.45 -2.56 -16.76
N LEU A 185 -14.33 -2.03 -17.61
CA LEU A 185 -15.51 -1.25 -17.20
C LEU A 185 -16.70 -2.18 -16.88
N ASP A 186 -17.44 -1.88 -15.81
CA ASP A 186 -18.83 -2.28 -15.63
C ASP A 186 -19.76 -1.14 -16.10
N PRO A 187 -20.46 -1.30 -17.25
CA PRO A 187 -21.38 -0.28 -17.74
C PRO A 187 -22.56 0.01 -16.80
N GLN A 188 -22.96 -0.93 -15.92
CA GLN A 188 -24.08 -0.78 -15.00
C GLN A 188 -23.77 0.09 -13.77
N LEU A 189 -22.49 0.37 -13.54
CA LEU A 189 -22.02 1.30 -12.50
C LEU A 189 -21.56 2.63 -13.09
N CYS A 190 -21.22 2.68 -14.38
CA CYS A 190 -20.68 3.88 -14.99
C CYS A 190 -21.71 5.04 -15.06
N ARG A 191 -21.45 6.14 -14.33
CA ARG A 191 -22.31 7.34 -14.35
C ARG A 191 -22.62 7.86 -15.75
N ASN A 192 -21.69 7.73 -16.72
CA ASN A 192 -21.92 8.18 -18.09
C ASN A 192 -23.02 7.37 -18.81
N VAL A 193 -23.22 6.10 -18.45
CA VAL A 193 -24.34 5.26 -18.92
C VAL A 193 -25.65 5.66 -18.24
N HIS A 194 -25.61 5.94 -16.94
CA HIS A 194 -26.78 6.26 -16.13
C HIS A 194 -27.13 7.75 -16.07
N THR A 195 -26.59 8.57 -16.97
CA THR A 195 -27.11 9.93 -17.18
C THR A 195 -28.59 9.86 -17.56
N GLU A 196 -29.40 10.82 -17.07
CA GLU A 196 -30.84 10.64 -16.82
C GLU A 196 -31.74 10.31 -18.03
N SER A 197 -31.21 10.30 -19.24
CA SER A 197 -31.86 9.81 -20.47
C SER A 197 -32.37 8.37 -20.36
N GLY A 198 -31.81 7.55 -19.47
CA GLY A 198 -32.10 6.11 -19.34
C GLY A 198 -32.95 5.68 -18.15
N ARG A 199 -33.33 6.58 -17.20
CA ARG A 199 -34.06 6.16 -15.98
C ARG A 199 -35.57 6.00 -16.22
N ALA A 200 -35.93 5.02 -17.05
CA ALA A 200 -37.29 4.53 -17.19
C ALA A 200 -37.81 3.95 -15.86
N LYS A 201 -38.52 4.79 -15.10
CA LYS A 201 -39.44 4.50 -13.99
C LYS A 201 -39.51 3.04 -13.49
N LYS A 202 -38.55 2.59 -12.66
CA LYS A 202 -38.93 1.75 -11.51
C LYS A 202 -39.59 2.66 -10.48
N LYS A 203 -40.92 2.78 -10.54
CA LYS A 203 -41.73 3.38 -9.46
C LYS A 203 -41.46 2.58 -8.19
N ALA A 204 -40.73 3.16 -7.23
CA ALA A 204 -40.76 2.67 -5.87
C ALA A 204 -42.19 2.85 -5.35
N THR A 205 -42.90 1.74 -5.15
CA THR A 205 -44.22 1.75 -4.49
C THR A 205 -44.01 2.18 -3.05
N LYS A 206 -44.43 3.42 -2.77
CA LYS A 206 -44.40 4.04 -1.44
C LYS A 206 -45.26 3.23 -0.47
N LYS A 207 -44.69 2.26 0.24
CA LYS A 207 -45.34 1.63 1.39
C LYS A 207 -44.91 2.36 2.66
N THR A 208 -45.78 3.24 3.13
CA THR A 208 -45.63 4.00 4.37
C THR A 208 -45.92 3.12 5.59
N SER A 209 -44.94 2.99 6.48
CA SER A 209 -45.18 2.72 7.91
C SER A 209 -43.93 3.14 8.68
N GLY A 210 -43.91 4.38 9.18
CA GLY A 210 -42.82 4.86 10.03
C GLY A 210 -43.11 4.60 11.51
N LYS A 211 -42.06 4.61 12.33
CA LYS A 211 -42.08 5.30 13.62
C LYS A 211 -40.65 5.70 14.01
N SER A 212 -40.51 6.87 14.62
CA SER A 212 -39.22 7.54 14.87
C SER A 212 -38.76 7.42 16.32
N ALA A 213 -37.44 7.41 16.52
CA ALA A 213 -36.70 8.10 17.59
C ALA A 213 -35.26 8.29 17.03
N ALA A 214 -34.67 9.50 16.91
CA ALA A 214 -34.12 10.33 17.99
C ALA A 214 -33.10 9.54 18.85
N LEU A 215 -31.85 9.93 19.06
CA LEU A 215 -31.09 11.18 18.87
C LEU A 215 -29.72 10.81 18.19
N SER A 216 -28.76 11.65 17.80
CA SER A 216 -28.43 13.07 17.99
C SER A 216 -27.83 13.70 16.70
N LYS A 217 -27.13 14.85 16.80
CA LYS A 217 -26.34 15.47 15.72
C LYS A 217 -25.08 16.12 16.29
N THR A 218 -23.90 15.89 15.70
CA THR A 218 -22.82 16.88 15.56
C THR A 218 -21.79 16.41 14.54
N SER A 219 -21.93 16.85 13.29
CA SER A 219 -20.81 16.87 12.33
C SER A 219 -21.02 18.07 11.43
N ALA A 220 -20.10 19.02 11.48
CA ALA A 220 -20.10 20.18 10.60
C ALA A 220 -19.70 19.73 9.19
N ALA A 221 -20.64 19.14 8.45
CA ALA A 221 -20.46 18.85 7.04
C ALA A 221 -20.22 20.16 6.31
N SER A 222 -18.97 20.39 5.90
CA SER A 222 -18.59 21.50 5.03
C SER A 222 -19.40 21.41 3.75
N LYS A 223 -20.41 22.28 3.63
CA LYS A 223 -21.27 22.36 2.43
C LYS A 223 -20.53 23.15 1.35
N THR A 224 -19.45 22.58 0.82
CA THR A 224 -18.94 22.98 -0.49
C THR A 224 -20.05 22.73 -1.52
N LYS A 225 -20.68 23.81 -1.96
CA LYS A 225 -21.63 23.79 -3.08
C LYS A 225 -20.88 23.46 -4.37
N THR A 226 -20.64 22.17 -4.63
CA THR A 226 -20.22 21.73 -5.95
C THR A 226 -21.35 22.04 -6.93
N SER A 227 -21.12 23.02 -7.81
CA SER A 227 -22.05 23.41 -8.86
C SER A 227 -22.21 22.25 -9.84
N SER A 228 -23.30 21.49 -9.68
CA SER A 228 -23.63 20.32 -10.50
C SER A 228 -24.00 20.70 -11.94
N GLN A 229 -23.05 21.21 -12.71
CA GLN A 229 -23.10 21.17 -14.16
C GLN A 229 -23.00 19.70 -14.59
N LYS A 230 -24.00 19.23 -15.33
CA LYS A 230 -24.17 17.84 -15.77
C LYS A 230 -23.17 17.50 -16.90
N LYS A 231 -21.88 17.50 -16.55
CA LYS A 231 -20.75 17.20 -17.44
C LYS A 231 -20.59 15.68 -17.59
N THR A 232 -20.03 15.25 -18.72
CA THR A 232 -19.52 13.88 -18.88
C THR A 232 -18.41 13.64 -17.86
N CYS A 233 -18.45 12.51 -17.16
CA CYS A 233 -17.38 12.11 -16.26
C CYS A 233 -16.14 11.69 -17.06
N THR A 234 -15.00 12.28 -16.74
CA THR A 234 -13.69 12.02 -17.37
C THR A 234 -12.68 11.42 -16.40
N ALA A 235 -13.02 11.25 -15.11
CA ALA A 235 -12.09 10.92 -14.02
C ALA A 235 -11.08 9.80 -14.35
N CYS A 236 -11.51 8.68 -14.95
CA CYS A 236 -10.63 7.57 -15.32
C CYS A 236 -9.67 7.85 -16.50
N VAL A 237 -9.98 8.85 -17.33
CA VAL A 237 -9.10 9.38 -18.39
C VAL A 237 -8.12 10.36 -17.75
N ASP A 238 -8.63 11.30 -16.96
CA ASP A 238 -7.84 12.33 -16.27
C ASP A 238 -6.81 11.71 -15.31
N ALA A 239 -7.16 10.59 -14.67
CA ALA A 239 -6.31 9.83 -13.75
C ALA A 239 -5.30 8.90 -14.44
N CYS A 240 -5.33 8.76 -15.77
CA CYS A 240 -4.43 7.83 -16.45
C CYS A 240 -3.14 8.54 -16.90
N PRO A 241 -1.96 8.19 -16.34
CA PRO A 241 -0.69 8.80 -16.72
C PRO A 241 -0.13 8.22 -18.04
N ILE A 242 -0.79 7.21 -18.63
CA ILE A 242 -0.31 6.53 -19.83
C ILE A 242 -1.02 7.12 -21.05
N PRO A 243 -0.28 7.71 -22.01
CA PRO A 243 -0.88 8.31 -23.20
C PRO A 243 -1.70 7.28 -23.99
N ASP A 244 -2.89 7.70 -24.43
CA ASP A 244 -3.85 6.93 -25.22
C ASP A 244 -4.31 5.58 -24.62
N ALA A 245 -3.98 5.29 -23.35
CA ALA A 245 -4.38 4.04 -22.70
C ALA A 245 -5.86 3.99 -22.30
N VAL A 246 -6.48 5.17 -22.10
CA VAL A 246 -7.91 5.32 -21.79
C VAL A 246 -8.48 6.45 -22.64
N ALA A 247 -9.59 6.18 -23.34
CA ALA A 247 -10.29 7.19 -24.12
C ALA A 247 -11.81 7.01 -23.99
N LEU A 248 -12.58 8.11 -24.06
CA LEU A 248 -14.03 8.01 -24.14
C LEU A 248 -14.48 7.66 -25.55
N LEU A 249 -15.37 6.67 -25.68
CA LEU A 249 -15.95 6.28 -26.96
C LEU A 249 -16.76 7.43 -27.58
N LYS A 250 -16.67 7.54 -28.92
CA LYS A 250 -17.47 8.47 -29.71
C LYS A 250 -18.89 7.92 -29.85
N GLY A 251 -19.88 8.67 -29.36
CA GLY A 251 -21.28 8.28 -29.43
C GLY A 251 -22.18 9.06 -28.46
N PRO A 252 -23.47 8.69 -28.36
CA PRO A 252 -24.41 9.31 -27.43
C PRO A 252 -24.08 8.99 -25.96
N VAL A 253 -23.43 7.84 -25.72
CA VAL A 253 -22.99 7.39 -24.39
C VAL A 253 -21.46 7.32 -24.38
N LYS A 254 -20.83 8.27 -23.69
CA LYS A 254 -19.37 8.42 -23.63
C LYS A 254 -18.77 7.58 -22.49
N ILE A 255 -18.69 6.27 -22.67
CA ILE A 255 -17.98 5.36 -21.74
C ILE A 255 -16.48 5.30 -22.04
N PRO A 256 -15.62 5.05 -21.03
CA PRO A 256 -14.20 4.79 -21.26
C PRO A 256 -13.99 3.43 -21.93
N ALA A 257 -13.02 3.38 -22.83
CA ALA A 257 -12.43 2.17 -23.37
C ALA A 257 -10.93 2.14 -23.04
N PHE A 258 -10.40 0.95 -22.78
CA PHE A 258 -9.04 0.72 -22.32
C PHE A 258 -8.22 0.02 -23.40
N ALA A 259 -7.15 0.64 -23.86
CA ALA A 259 -6.33 0.13 -24.96
C ALA A 259 -5.50 -1.11 -24.56
N HIS A 260 -4.96 -1.83 -25.54
CA HIS A 260 -4.15 -3.04 -25.29
C HIS A 260 -2.85 -2.78 -24.51
N HIS A 261 -2.30 -1.56 -24.59
CA HIS A 261 -1.13 -1.12 -23.82
C HIS A 261 -1.47 -0.62 -22.41
N CYS A 262 -2.75 -0.70 -21.98
CA CYS A 262 -3.09 -0.54 -20.57
C CYS A 262 -2.27 -1.53 -19.72
N THR A 263 -1.63 -1.01 -18.67
CA THR A 263 -0.78 -1.75 -17.74
C THR A 263 -1.58 -2.41 -16.61
N GLY A 264 -2.81 -1.95 -16.35
CA GLY A 264 -3.58 -2.34 -15.17
C GLY A 264 -3.02 -1.76 -13.87
N CYS A 265 -2.41 -0.57 -13.89
CA CYS A 265 -1.82 0.06 -12.69
C CYS A 265 -2.83 0.40 -11.58
N GLY A 266 -4.11 0.59 -11.91
CA GLY A 266 -5.19 0.77 -10.92
C GLY A 266 -5.61 2.22 -10.64
N LEU A 267 -4.91 3.24 -11.16
CA LEU A 267 -5.25 4.66 -10.88
C LEU A 267 -6.69 5.00 -11.30
N CYS A 268 -7.11 4.51 -12.47
CA CYS A 268 -8.50 4.63 -12.94
C CYS A 268 -9.54 3.88 -12.09
N VAL A 269 -9.14 2.94 -11.23
CA VAL A 269 -10.02 2.28 -10.24
C VAL A 269 -10.17 3.17 -9.01
N GLN A 270 -9.06 3.68 -8.47
CA GLN A 270 -9.08 4.55 -7.28
C GLN A 270 -9.84 5.86 -7.54
N ASP A 271 -9.66 6.46 -8.71
CA ASP A 271 -10.29 7.74 -9.07
C ASP A 271 -11.72 7.57 -9.61
N CYS A 272 -12.26 6.35 -9.70
CA CYS A 272 -13.62 6.13 -10.18
C CYS A 272 -14.66 6.38 -9.08
N PRO A 273 -15.46 7.46 -9.12
CA PRO A 273 -16.40 7.79 -8.04
C PRO A 273 -17.60 6.83 -7.93
N GLU A 274 -17.75 5.90 -8.88
CA GLU A 274 -18.81 4.88 -8.91
C GLU A 274 -18.28 3.45 -8.68
N SER A 275 -16.96 3.28 -8.49
CA SER A 275 -16.29 1.96 -8.48
C SER A 275 -16.60 1.10 -9.72
N ALA A 276 -16.82 1.76 -10.86
CA ALA A 276 -17.27 1.12 -12.11
C ALA A 276 -16.13 0.46 -12.91
N ILE A 277 -14.89 0.53 -12.44
CA ILE A 277 -13.72 0.00 -13.15
C ILE A 277 -13.01 -0.99 -12.23
N ARG A 278 -12.53 -2.10 -12.80
CA ARG A 278 -11.73 -3.12 -12.10
C ARG A 278 -10.53 -3.52 -12.94
N ILE A 279 -9.42 -3.86 -12.32
CA ILE A 279 -8.29 -4.50 -13.00
C ILE A 279 -8.51 -6.01 -13.04
N GLU A 280 -8.50 -6.59 -14.23
CA GLU A 280 -8.47 -8.02 -14.47
C GLU A 280 -7.02 -8.48 -14.69
N TYR A 281 -6.62 -9.55 -14.02
CA TYR A 281 -5.24 -10.04 -13.98
C TYR A 281 -5.01 -11.12 -15.02
N ALA A 282 -3.88 -11.04 -15.72
CA ALA A 282 -3.48 -11.99 -16.76
C ALA A 282 -3.18 -13.40 -16.22
#